data_AF-A0A0X3V9H0-F1
#
_entry.id   AF-A0A0X3V9H0-F1
#
_cell.length_a   1.000
_cell.length_b   1.000
_cell.length_c   1.000
_cell.angle_alpha   90.00
_cell.angle_beta   90.00
_cell.angle_gamma   90.00
#
_symmetry.space_group_name_H-M   'P 1'
#
loop_
_entity.id
_entity.type
_entity.pdbx_description
1 polymer ?
#
loop_
_entity_poly.entity_id
_entity_poly.type
_entity_poly.pdbx_seq_one_letter_code
_entity_poly.pdbx_strand_id
1 'polypeptide(L)'
;MIDQERAPDHHAAGSTGAPLGAGLMTLGTAVGAVALLGPLVSDVLRYRTSPTSLNQIIGGDAAALTVVVPVTISIGVLAARGHPAAPALALAPSIFVAYTYTQLILGNEFLRWPGNVERFFPLLLTVFLLAVSLALRAWRDMPGAGLPAPSGRADRTAGILLLVIAAFVVVGLHLPSYLDAMRDRPAGVQYLSSPTAFWLVKFMDLGIVVPAAITVGIGTLRHRPWARRPMYAMLGAYTLIGASVTGMAITMAVRHDPDASVTVVVGATLMVAALAAVTGYLYRPLLRRAPSPPAAPSRRRPAR
;
A
#
# COMPACT_ATOMS: atom_id res chain seq x y z
N MET A 1 46.86 41.66 2.39
CA MET A 1 46.48 41.72 0.96
C MET A 1 45.69 40.45 0.66
N ILE A 2 44.36 40.59 0.68
CA ILE A 2 43.32 39.84 -0.05
C ILE A 2 43.29 38.31 0.19
N ASP A 3 42.41 37.80 1.06
CA ASP A 3 40.99 37.42 0.81
C ASP A 3 40.79 36.33 -0.26
N GLN A 4 40.43 35.12 0.18
CA GLN A 4 39.31 34.32 -0.35
C GLN A 4 39.29 32.93 0.32
N GLU A 5 38.80 32.87 1.56
CA GLU A 5 38.14 31.66 2.04
C GLU A 5 36.86 31.49 1.21
N ARG A 6 36.85 30.47 0.33
CA ARG A 6 35.62 30.02 -0.33
C ARG A 6 34.60 29.65 0.74
N ALA A 7 33.58 30.49 0.88
CA ALA A 7 32.33 30.12 1.50
C ALA A 7 31.79 28.85 0.81
N PRO A 8 31.39 27.80 1.54
CA PRO A 8 30.62 26.71 0.94
C PRO A 8 29.26 27.25 0.52
N ASP A 9 29.01 27.19 -0.78
CA ASP A 9 27.78 27.61 -1.44
C ASP A 9 26.53 27.09 -0.71
N HIS A 10 25.67 28.01 -0.28
CA HIS A 10 24.32 27.76 0.19
C HIS A 10 23.37 27.45 -0.98
N HIS A 11 23.70 26.47 -1.81
CA HIS A 11 22.79 25.96 -2.84
C HIS A 11 22.47 24.49 -2.63
N ALA A 12 21.14 24.21 -2.61
CA ALA A 12 20.46 22.91 -2.74
C ALA A 12 19.68 22.35 -1.52
N ALA A 13 19.17 23.18 -0.61
CA ALA A 13 18.20 22.72 0.40
C ALA A 13 16.75 22.52 -0.12
N GLY A 14 16.52 22.51 -1.45
CA GLY A 14 15.17 22.53 -2.04
C GLY A 14 14.78 21.40 -3.00
N SER A 15 15.65 20.44 -3.34
CA SER A 15 15.43 19.59 -4.53
C SER A 15 15.07 18.12 -4.29
N THR A 16 15.11 17.61 -3.06
CA THR A 16 14.94 16.17 -2.82
C THR A 16 13.48 15.70 -2.78
N GLY A 17 12.53 16.57 -2.40
CA GLY A 17 11.10 16.23 -2.26
C GLY A 17 10.29 16.31 -3.56
N ALA A 18 10.63 17.25 -4.45
CA ALA A 18 9.92 17.50 -5.71
C ALA A 18 9.75 16.25 -6.61
N PRO A 19 10.80 15.45 -6.89
CA PRO A 19 10.67 14.26 -7.74
C PRO A 19 9.89 13.10 -7.07
N LEU A 20 9.94 12.94 -5.74
CA LEU A 20 9.07 11.98 -5.04
C LEU A 20 7.62 12.41 -5.13
N GLY A 21 7.34 13.70 -4.95
CA GLY A 21 6.00 14.27 -5.06
C GLY A 21 5.40 14.11 -6.46
N ALA A 22 6.17 14.49 -7.50
CA ALA A 22 5.76 14.29 -8.88
C ALA A 22 5.50 12.80 -9.18
N GLY A 23 6.40 11.91 -8.75
CA GLY A 23 6.25 10.47 -8.95
C GLY A 23 4.97 9.91 -8.33
N LEU A 24 4.62 10.30 -7.10
CA LEU A 24 3.38 9.87 -6.44
C LEU A 24 2.13 10.44 -7.09
N MET A 25 2.13 11.70 -7.52
CA MET A 25 1.00 12.27 -8.26
C MET A 25 0.80 11.55 -9.60
N THR A 26 1.90 11.24 -10.31
CA THR A 26 1.87 10.42 -11.52
C THR A 26 1.36 9.02 -11.23
N LEU A 27 1.81 8.39 -10.16
CA LEU A 27 1.34 7.06 -9.74
C LEU A 27 -0.16 7.05 -9.48
N GLY A 28 -0.66 8.00 -8.67
CA GLY A 28 -2.09 8.12 -8.38
C GLY A 28 -2.93 8.37 -9.63
N THR A 29 -2.44 9.24 -10.52
CA THR A 29 -3.11 9.53 -11.80
C THR A 29 -3.15 8.28 -12.70
N ALA A 30 -2.05 7.55 -12.80
CA ALA A 30 -1.97 6.34 -13.61
C ALA A 30 -2.86 5.22 -13.07
N VAL A 31 -2.92 5.04 -11.74
CA VAL A 31 -3.85 4.10 -11.10
C VAL A 31 -5.30 4.48 -11.39
N GLY A 32 -5.64 5.78 -11.27
CA GLY A 32 -6.96 6.27 -11.64
C GLY A 32 -7.29 6.04 -13.11
N ALA A 33 -6.35 6.28 -14.01
CA ALA A 33 -6.53 6.02 -15.44
C ALA A 33 -6.82 4.55 -15.74
N VAL A 34 -6.08 3.62 -15.10
CA VAL A 34 -6.33 2.18 -15.27
C VAL A 34 -7.73 1.78 -14.76
N ALA A 35 -8.15 2.27 -13.59
CA ALA A 35 -9.49 1.99 -13.05
C ALA A 35 -10.61 2.58 -13.94
N LEU A 36 -10.39 3.77 -14.52
CA LEU A 36 -11.34 4.39 -15.46
C LEU A 36 -11.40 3.66 -16.80
N LEU A 37 -10.26 3.18 -17.30
CA LEU A 37 -10.18 2.34 -18.51
C LEU A 37 -10.78 0.95 -18.27
N GLY A 38 -10.74 0.49 -17.03
CA GLY A 38 -11.21 -0.83 -16.61
C GLY A 38 -12.73 -1.02 -16.65
N PRO A 39 -13.19 -2.20 -16.21
CA PRO A 39 -14.58 -2.64 -16.29
C PRO A 39 -15.54 -1.85 -15.39
N LEU A 40 -15.03 -1.06 -14.45
CA LEU A 40 -15.86 -0.24 -13.57
C LEU A 40 -16.53 0.93 -14.31
N VAL A 41 -15.86 1.54 -15.30
CA VAL A 41 -16.32 2.79 -15.92
C VAL A 41 -16.47 2.69 -17.44
N SER A 42 -15.41 2.31 -18.17
CA SER A 42 -15.42 2.38 -19.64
C SER A 42 -15.29 1.04 -20.36
N ASP A 43 -14.85 -0.02 -19.66
CA ASP A 43 -14.67 -1.38 -20.23
C ASP A 43 -13.75 -1.42 -21.48
N VAL A 44 -12.85 -0.45 -21.60
CA VAL A 44 -11.84 -0.39 -22.68
C VAL A 44 -10.71 -1.39 -22.41
N LEU A 45 -10.26 -1.46 -21.16
CA LEU A 45 -9.34 -2.45 -20.63
C LEU A 45 -10.13 -3.64 -20.09
N ARG A 46 -10.04 -4.77 -20.79
CA ARG A 46 -10.74 -6.02 -20.47
C ARG A 46 -9.75 -7.08 -20.00
N TYR A 47 -9.84 -7.39 -18.72
CA TYR A 47 -9.07 -8.47 -18.09
C TYR A 47 -9.56 -9.83 -18.56
N ARG A 48 -8.63 -10.79 -18.69
CA ARG A 48 -8.95 -12.16 -19.09
C ARG A 48 -9.17 -13.00 -17.85
N THR A 49 -10.37 -12.93 -17.29
CA THR A 49 -10.67 -13.58 -16.02
C THR A 49 -12.12 -14.01 -15.94
N SER A 50 -12.45 -14.87 -14.96
CA SER A 50 -13.83 -15.27 -14.73
C SER A 50 -14.73 -14.11 -14.29
N PRO A 51 -16.07 -14.23 -14.45
CA PRO A 51 -17.02 -13.23 -13.94
C PRO A 51 -16.82 -12.92 -12.45
N THR A 52 -16.49 -13.93 -11.64
CA THR A 52 -16.26 -13.75 -10.21
C THR A 52 -15.03 -12.89 -9.92
N SER A 53 -13.91 -13.18 -10.57
CA SER A 53 -12.70 -12.36 -10.44
C SER A 53 -12.91 -10.96 -11.03
N LEU A 54 -13.75 -10.81 -12.06
CA LEU A 54 -14.10 -9.50 -12.61
C LEU A 54 -14.83 -8.63 -11.59
N ASN A 55 -15.76 -9.20 -10.81
CA ASN A 55 -16.44 -8.49 -9.73
C ASN A 55 -15.47 -8.02 -8.63
N GLN A 56 -14.42 -8.81 -8.36
CA GLN A 56 -13.33 -8.38 -7.46
C GLN A 56 -12.56 -7.20 -8.07
N ILE A 57 -12.18 -7.26 -9.33
CA ILE A 57 -11.48 -6.14 -10.00
C ILE A 57 -12.32 -4.86 -9.95
N ILE A 58 -13.62 -4.94 -10.26
CA ILE A 58 -14.54 -3.79 -10.18
C ILE A 58 -14.58 -3.20 -8.77
N GLY A 59 -14.67 -4.04 -7.73
CA GLY A 59 -14.66 -3.57 -6.35
C GLY A 59 -13.31 -2.99 -5.91
N GLY A 60 -12.20 -3.55 -6.41
CA GLY A 60 -10.86 -3.02 -6.23
C GLY A 60 -10.67 -1.66 -6.90
N ASP A 61 -11.14 -1.50 -8.14
CA ASP A 61 -11.12 -0.23 -8.87
C ASP A 61 -11.95 0.85 -8.16
N ALA A 62 -13.10 0.48 -7.60
CA ALA A 62 -13.93 1.40 -6.82
C ALA A 62 -13.22 1.90 -5.56
N ALA A 63 -12.56 0.99 -4.82
CA ALA A 63 -11.73 1.36 -3.68
C ALA A 63 -10.48 2.16 -4.10
N ALA A 64 -9.91 1.86 -5.28
CA ALA A 64 -8.78 2.59 -5.80
C ALA A 64 -9.14 4.05 -6.08
N LEU A 65 -10.27 4.30 -6.76
CA LEU A 65 -10.73 5.65 -7.08
C LEU A 65 -11.16 6.44 -5.83
N THR A 66 -11.80 5.78 -4.86
CA THR A 66 -12.35 6.47 -3.67
C THR A 66 -11.32 6.66 -2.56
N VAL A 67 -10.31 5.80 -2.45
CA VAL A 67 -9.32 5.82 -1.35
C VAL A 67 -7.89 5.96 -1.86
N VAL A 68 -7.43 5.01 -2.68
CA VAL A 68 -6.00 4.89 -3.01
C VAL A 68 -5.50 6.10 -3.81
N VAL A 69 -6.22 6.50 -4.86
CA VAL A 69 -5.87 7.62 -5.72
C VAL A 69 -5.82 8.94 -4.93
N PRO A 70 -6.87 9.32 -4.16
CA PRO A 70 -6.83 10.51 -3.31
C PRO A 70 -5.68 10.50 -2.30
N VAL A 71 -5.44 9.37 -1.62
CA VAL A 71 -4.36 9.24 -0.64
C VAL A 71 -3.00 9.39 -1.32
N THR A 72 -2.78 8.72 -2.45
CA THR A 72 -1.49 8.76 -3.18
C THR A 72 -1.18 10.17 -3.67
N ILE A 73 -2.16 10.85 -4.27
CA ILE A 73 -2.00 12.24 -4.73
C ILE A 73 -1.76 13.18 -3.55
N SER A 74 -2.50 13.04 -2.45
CA SER A 74 -2.32 13.86 -1.25
C SER A 74 -0.91 13.73 -0.66
N ILE A 75 -0.37 12.51 -0.61
CA ILE A 75 1.03 12.29 -0.17
C ILE A 75 2.00 12.89 -1.19
N GLY A 76 1.72 12.80 -2.49
CA GLY A 76 2.50 13.45 -3.54
C GLY A 76 2.57 14.98 -3.37
N VAL A 77 1.45 15.62 -3.07
CA VAL A 77 1.40 17.06 -2.76
C VAL A 77 2.20 17.38 -1.50
N LEU A 78 2.12 16.55 -0.46
CA LEU A 78 2.94 16.72 0.76
C LEU A 78 4.44 16.59 0.46
N ALA A 79 4.85 15.61 -0.35
CA ALA A 79 6.24 15.42 -0.77
C ALA A 79 6.74 16.60 -1.61
N ALA A 80 5.92 17.11 -2.53
CA ALA A 80 6.25 18.29 -3.35
C ALA A 80 6.44 19.55 -2.48
N ARG A 81 5.71 19.64 -1.36
CA ARG A 81 5.87 20.70 -0.35
C ARG A 81 7.03 20.47 0.62
N GLY A 82 7.84 19.43 0.42
CA GLY A 82 8.99 19.11 1.27
C GLY A 82 8.62 18.61 2.66
N HIS A 83 7.42 18.03 2.85
CA HIS A 83 6.98 17.58 4.15
C HIS A 83 7.83 16.37 4.64
N PRO A 84 8.41 16.41 5.86
CA PRO A 84 9.36 15.38 6.33
C PRO A 84 8.74 13.98 6.49
N ALA A 85 7.43 13.91 6.74
CA ALA A 85 6.72 12.63 6.80
C ALA A 85 6.53 11.95 5.43
N ALA A 86 6.68 12.67 4.32
CA ALA A 86 6.22 12.19 3.03
C ALA A 86 6.89 10.87 2.57
N PRO A 87 8.21 10.65 2.75
CA PRO A 87 8.81 9.35 2.44
C PRO A 87 8.20 8.20 3.24
N ALA A 88 7.85 8.41 4.50
CA ALA A 88 7.23 7.36 5.31
C ALA A 88 5.82 7.00 4.83
N LEU A 89 5.03 8.02 4.49
CA LEU A 89 3.68 7.87 3.98
C LEU A 89 3.66 7.23 2.57
N ALA A 90 4.65 7.57 1.74
CA ALA A 90 4.74 7.12 0.34
C ALA A 90 4.87 5.60 0.17
N LEU A 91 5.42 4.91 1.16
CA LEU A 91 5.55 3.44 1.12
C LEU A 91 4.21 2.73 1.04
N ALA A 92 3.19 3.24 1.74
CA ALA A 92 1.88 2.60 1.79
C ALA A 92 1.23 2.44 0.41
N PRO A 93 0.98 3.51 -0.37
CA PRO A 93 0.43 3.38 -1.72
C PRO A 93 1.41 2.70 -2.68
N SER A 94 2.73 2.91 -2.54
CA SER A 94 3.71 2.31 -3.45
C SER A 94 3.74 0.77 -3.33
N ILE A 95 3.70 0.24 -2.10
CA ILE A 95 3.64 -1.21 -1.86
C ILE A 95 2.29 -1.77 -2.28
N PHE A 96 1.19 -1.09 -1.96
CA PHE A 96 -0.15 -1.47 -2.40
C PHE A 96 -0.21 -1.60 -3.93
N VAL A 97 0.24 -0.58 -4.66
CA VAL A 97 0.18 -0.58 -6.13
C VAL A 97 1.08 -1.67 -6.71
N ALA A 98 2.30 -1.86 -6.19
CA ALA A 98 3.17 -2.94 -6.65
C ALA A 98 2.52 -4.32 -6.46
N TYR A 99 1.92 -4.56 -5.30
CA TYR A 99 1.18 -5.78 -4.99
C TYR A 99 -0.02 -5.99 -5.94
N THR A 100 -0.88 -4.99 -6.09
CA THR A 100 -2.09 -5.09 -6.92
C THR A 100 -1.76 -5.25 -8.40
N TYR A 101 -0.79 -4.51 -8.92
CA TYR A 101 -0.45 -4.57 -10.35
C TYR A 101 0.32 -5.84 -10.71
N THR A 102 1.04 -6.45 -9.76
CA THR A 102 1.56 -7.81 -9.95
C THR A 102 0.42 -8.79 -10.24
N GLN A 103 -0.68 -8.69 -9.49
CA GLN A 103 -1.84 -9.55 -9.68
C GLN A 103 -2.63 -9.23 -10.95
N LEU A 104 -2.84 -7.95 -11.26
CA LEU A 104 -3.55 -7.54 -12.48
C LEU A 104 -2.79 -7.88 -13.76
N ILE A 105 -1.47 -8.04 -13.70
CA ILE A 105 -0.65 -8.51 -14.81
C ILE A 105 -0.69 -10.04 -14.88
N LEU A 106 -0.28 -10.72 -13.80
CA LEU A 106 0.00 -12.16 -13.82
C LEU A 106 -1.22 -13.04 -13.56
N GLY A 107 -2.28 -12.50 -12.95
CA GLY A 107 -3.48 -13.25 -12.58
C GLY A 107 -4.46 -13.53 -13.72
N ASN A 108 -4.14 -13.12 -14.95
CA ASN A 108 -5.00 -13.33 -16.11
C ASN A 108 -4.88 -14.76 -16.65
N GLU A 109 -6.01 -15.31 -17.10
CA GLU A 109 -6.09 -16.59 -17.79
C GLU A 109 -6.01 -16.37 -19.31
N PHE A 110 -4.82 -16.01 -19.80
CA PHE A 110 -4.61 -15.51 -21.17
C PHE A 110 -5.19 -16.40 -22.28
N LEU A 111 -5.24 -17.71 -22.06
CA LEU A 111 -5.71 -18.70 -23.03
C LEU A 111 -7.17 -19.13 -22.83
N ARG A 112 -7.80 -18.80 -21.69
CA ARG A 112 -9.12 -19.33 -21.31
C ARG A 112 -10.23 -18.30 -21.47
N TRP A 113 -9.97 -17.05 -21.10
CA TRP A 113 -10.98 -15.99 -21.06
C TRP A 113 -10.72 -14.92 -22.13
N PRO A 114 -11.77 -14.34 -22.75
CA PRO A 114 -11.61 -13.24 -23.69
C PRO A 114 -11.16 -11.97 -22.97
N GLY A 115 -10.45 -11.09 -23.69
CA GLY A 115 -9.95 -9.82 -23.14
C GLY A 115 -8.88 -9.21 -24.05
N ASN A 116 -8.33 -8.08 -23.63
CA ASN A 116 -7.33 -7.32 -24.39
C ASN A 116 -6.23 -6.71 -23.50
N VAL A 117 -6.12 -7.15 -22.24
CA VAL A 117 -5.16 -6.66 -21.24
C VAL A 117 -3.71 -6.64 -21.73
N GLU A 118 -3.34 -7.54 -22.64
CA GLU A 118 -2.01 -7.61 -23.24
C GLU A 118 -1.63 -6.32 -23.98
N ARG A 119 -2.61 -5.64 -24.59
CA ARG A 119 -2.40 -4.34 -25.25
C ARG A 119 -2.06 -3.23 -24.26
N PHE A 120 -2.49 -3.37 -23.01
CA PHE A 120 -2.26 -2.44 -21.92
C PHE A 120 -1.11 -2.87 -21.02
N PHE A 121 -0.47 -4.01 -21.29
CA PHE A 121 0.67 -4.50 -20.51
C PHE A 121 1.77 -3.43 -20.33
N PRO A 122 2.16 -2.63 -21.34
CA PRO A 122 3.14 -1.57 -21.14
C PRO A 122 2.71 -0.52 -20.09
N LEU A 123 1.42 -0.16 -20.06
CA LEU A 123 0.88 0.76 -19.05
C LEU A 123 0.93 0.12 -17.65
N LEU A 124 0.43 -1.11 -17.51
CA LEU A 124 0.42 -1.82 -16.23
C LEU A 124 1.84 -2.03 -15.69
N LEU A 125 2.78 -2.41 -16.56
CA LEU A 125 4.19 -2.56 -16.21
C LEU A 125 4.81 -1.23 -15.79
N THR A 126 4.50 -0.13 -16.49
CA THR A 126 4.99 1.20 -16.11
C THR A 126 4.48 1.61 -14.72
N VAL A 127 3.21 1.35 -14.42
CA VAL A 127 2.63 1.62 -13.09
C VAL A 127 3.33 0.77 -12.02
N PHE A 128 3.55 -0.52 -12.27
CA PHE A 128 4.28 -1.40 -11.38
C PHE A 128 5.72 -0.92 -11.13
N LEU A 129 6.48 -0.64 -12.19
CA LEU A 129 7.87 -0.18 -12.08
C LEU A 129 7.98 1.16 -11.37
N LEU A 130 7.04 2.08 -11.63
CA LEU A 130 6.96 3.35 -10.92
C LEU A 130 6.68 3.13 -9.43
N ALA A 131 5.74 2.25 -9.08
CA ALA A 131 5.43 1.91 -7.70
C ALA A 131 6.64 1.32 -6.96
N VAL A 132 7.33 0.34 -7.56
CA VAL A 132 8.55 -0.25 -6.97
C VAL A 132 9.65 0.80 -6.81
N SER A 133 9.87 1.63 -7.83
CA SER A 133 10.89 2.69 -7.78
C SER A 133 10.61 3.70 -6.68
N LEU A 134 9.34 4.10 -6.51
CA LEU A 134 8.91 5.00 -5.45
C LEU A 134 9.00 4.35 -4.07
N ALA A 135 8.69 3.06 -3.95
CA ALA A 135 8.86 2.32 -2.70
C ALA A 135 10.34 2.28 -2.28
N LEU A 136 11.25 1.92 -3.20
CA LEU A 136 12.69 1.88 -2.94
C LEU A 136 13.24 3.27 -2.56
N ARG A 137 12.83 4.29 -3.30
CA ARG A 137 13.20 5.68 -3.01
C ARG A 137 12.69 6.12 -1.64
N ALA A 138 11.41 5.92 -1.38
CA ALA A 138 10.78 6.27 -0.11
C ALA A 138 11.44 5.53 1.07
N TRP A 139 11.81 4.26 0.88
CA TRP A 139 12.53 3.47 1.88
C TRP A 139 13.91 4.06 2.20
N ARG A 140 14.67 4.44 1.16
CA ARG A 140 15.99 5.06 1.29
C ARG A 140 15.90 6.43 1.98
N ASP A 141 14.93 7.24 1.58
CA ASP A 141 14.77 8.61 2.03
C ASP A 141 14.07 8.69 3.41
N MET A 142 13.51 7.58 3.92
CA MET A 142 12.89 7.51 5.24
C MET A 142 13.93 7.66 6.37
N PRO A 143 13.78 8.61 7.31
CA PRO A 143 14.71 8.77 8.43
C PRO A 143 14.72 7.53 9.33
N GLY A 144 15.90 6.93 9.59
CA GLY A 144 16.02 5.73 10.42
C GLY A 144 15.94 6.00 11.92
N ALA A 145 16.59 7.08 12.35
CA ALA A 145 16.60 7.53 13.74
C ALA A 145 15.54 8.61 14.05
N GLY A 146 14.82 9.12 13.02
CA GLY A 146 13.97 10.31 13.13
C GLY A 146 12.46 10.06 13.13
N LEU A 147 11.98 8.82 13.04
CA LEU A 147 10.55 8.56 13.23
C LEU A 147 10.19 8.91 14.70
N PRO A 148 8.97 9.37 15.01
CA PRO A 148 8.49 9.59 16.38
C PRO A 148 8.26 8.27 17.10
N ALA A 149 8.90 8.06 18.26
CA ALA A 149 8.79 6.81 19.01
C ALA A 149 7.32 6.66 19.43
N PRO A 150 6.59 5.63 18.97
CA PRO A 150 5.25 5.41 19.45
C PRO A 150 5.31 5.13 20.96
N SER A 151 4.22 5.41 21.67
CA SER A 151 4.14 4.96 23.07
C SER A 151 4.23 3.42 23.11
N GLY A 152 4.70 2.86 24.23
CA GLY A 152 4.76 1.38 24.35
C GLY A 152 3.42 0.69 24.13
N ARG A 153 2.30 1.38 24.41
CA ARG A 153 0.94 0.92 24.08
C ARG A 153 0.69 0.88 22.57
N ALA A 154 1.13 1.91 21.84
CA ALA A 154 0.99 2.00 20.39
C ALA A 154 1.78 0.92 19.66
N ASP A 155 3.03 0.66 20.07
CA ASP A 155 3.84 -0.45 19.56
C ASP A 155 3.15 -1.80 19.82
N ARG A 156 2.63 -1.99 21.04
CA ARG A 156 1.91 -3.22 21.38
C ARG A 156 0.67 -3.42 20.52
N THR A 157 -0.15 -2.39 20.36
CA THR A 157 -1.35 -2.44 19.51
C THR A 157 -0.97 -2.72 18.06
N ALA A 158 0.03 -2.04 17.51
CA ALA A 158 0.52 -2.25 16.14
C ALA A 158 1.01 -3.68 15.92
N GLY A 159 1.83 -4.19 16.85
CA GLY A 159 2.36 -5.54 16.79
C GLY A 159 1.27 -6.61 16.89
N ILE A 160 0.31 -6.46 17.82
CA ILE A 160 -0.84 -7.36 17.92
C ILE A 160 -1.67 -7.32 16.64
N LEU A 161 -1.95 -6.12 16.13
CA LEU A 161 -2.77 -5.96 14.93
C LEU A 161 -2.13 -6.64 13.71
N LEU A 162 -0.81 -6.53 13.53
CA LEU A 162 -0.11 -7.25 12.46
C LEU A 162 -0.27 -8.78 12.58
N LEU A 163 -0.22 -9.32 13.80
CA LEU A 163 -0.45 -10.76 14.04
C LEU A 163 -1.91 -11.16 13.81
N VAL A 164 -2.86 -10.30 14.19
CA VAL A 164 -4.29 -10.53 13.94
C VAL A 164 -4.58 -10.52 12.44
N ILE A 165 -3.98 -9.60 11.67
CA ILE A 165 -4.08 -9.59 10.20
C ILE A 165 -3.52 -10.90 9.64
N ALA A 166 -2.33 -11.33 10.09
CA ALA A 166 -1.73 -12.57 9.62
C ALA A 166 -2.67 -13.77 9.87
N ALA A 167 -3.23 -13.86 11.08
CA ALA A 167 -4.20 -14.90 11.42
C ALA A 167 -5.48 -14.81 10.57
N PHE A 168 -6.02 -13.62 10.36
CA PHE A 168 -7.20 -13.40 9.53
C PHE A 168 -6.96 -13.79 8.06
N VAL A 169 -5.82 -13.41 7.49
CA VAL A 169 -5.45 -13.75 6.11
C VAL A 169 -5.30 -15.27 5.96
N VAL A 170 -4.59 -15.93 6.87
CA VAL A 170 -4.39 -17.39 6.82
C VAL A 170 -5.71 -18.12 7.05
N VAL A 171 -6.34 -17.92 8.21
CA VAL A 171 -7.46 -18.74 8.67
C VAL A 171 -8.79 -18.28 8.05
N GLY A 172 -8.99 -16.97 7.95
CA GLY A 172 -10.24 -16.38 7.46
C GLY A 172 -10.35 -16.37 5.95
N LEU A 173 -9.31 -15.92 5.24
CA LEU A 173 -9.37 -15.76 3.78
C LEU A 173 -8.90 -16.99 3.01
N HIS A 174 -7.80 -17.64 3.43
CA HIS A 174 -7.11 -18.60 2.56
C HIS A 174 -7.25 -20.07 2.92
N LEU A 175 -7.34 -20.42 4.20
CA LEU A 175 -7.31 -21.81 4.65
C LEU A 175 -8.50 -22.63 4.13
N PRO A 176 -9.77 -22.17 4.21
CA PRO A 176 -10.90 -22.96 3.72
C PRO A 176 -10.81 -23.25 2.22
N SER A 177 -10.48 -22.24 1.41
CA SER A 177 -10.38 -22.38 -0.04
C SER A 177 -9.15 -23.18 -0.47
N TYR A 178 -8.05 -23.11 0.28
CA TYR A 178 -6.88 -23.96 0.07
C TYR A 178 -7.20 -25.44 0.33
N LEU A 179 -7.85 -25.75 1.46
CA LEU A 179 -8.22 -27.12 1.81
C LEU A 179 -9.20 -27.71 0.78
N ASP A 180 -10.13 -26.90 0.25
CA ASP A 180 -11.03 -27.35 -0.80
C ASP A 180 -10.28 -27.66 -2.11
N ALA A 181 -9.34 -26.80 -2.52
CA ALA A 181 -8.54 -26.99 -3.73
C ALA A 181 -7.64 -28.25 -3.69
N MET A 182 -7.31 -28.74 -2.49
CA MET A 182 -6.51 -29.95 -2.28
C MET A 182 -7.33 -31.26 -2.32
N ARG A 183 -8.67 -31.18 -2.44
CA ARG A 183 -9.54 -32.37 -2.53
C ARG A 183 -9.48 -32.97 -3.93
N ASP A 184 -9.80 -34.26 -4.04
CA ASP A 184 -9.93 -34.96 -5.34
C ASP A 184 -11.02 -34.33 -6.23
N ARG A 185 -12.04 -33.74 -5.62
CA ARG A 185 -13.15 -33.04 -6.28
C ARG A 185 -13.35 -31.66 -5.65
N PRO A 186 -12.55 -30.66 -6.03
CA PRO A 186 -12.70 -29.30 -5.52
C PRO A 186 -14.01 -28.69 -6.04
N ALA A 187 -14.65 -27.86 -5.23
CA ALA A 187 -15.95 -27.24 -5.53
C ALA A 187 -15.90 -25.71 -5.53
N GLY A 188 -14.83 -25.12 -4.99
CA GLY A 188 -14.68 -23.67 -4.87
C GLY A 188 -14.61 -22.96 -6.22
N VAL A 189 -15.55 -22.04 -6.45
CA VAL A 189 -15.68 -21.31 -7.72
C VAL A 189 -14.42 -20.48 -8.02
N GLN A 190 -13.81 -19.86 -7.00
CA GLN A 190 -12.54 -19.12 -7.16
C GLN A 190 -11.45 -19.96 -7.83
N TYR A 191 -11.24 -21.19 -7.36
CA TYR A 191 -10.20 -22.08 -7.88
C TYR A 191 -10.57 -22.61 -9.27
N LEU A 192 -11.81 -23.08 -9.46
CA LEU A 192 -12.25 -23.69 -10.71
C LEU A 192 -12.34 -22.68 -11.87
N SER A 193 -12.69 -21.42 -11.57
CA SER A 193 -12.95 -20.39 -12.58
C SER A 193 -11.71 -19.58 -12.97
N SER A 194 -10.79 -19.34 -12.02
CA SER A 194 -9.57 -18.52 -12.20
C SER A 194 -8.38 -19.10 -11.41
N PRO A 195 -7.89 -20.31 -11.75
CA PRO A 195 -6.83 -20.99 -11.00
C PRO A 195 -5.52 -20.21 -10.93
N THR A 196 -5.15 -19.45 -11.97
CA THR A 196 -3.93 -18.64 -12.01
C THR A 196 -3.99 -17.53 -10.98
N ALA A 197 -5.08 -16.74 -10.98
CA ALA A 197 -5.30 -15.72 -9.96
C ALA A 197 -5.36 -16.33 -8.55
N PHE A 198 -6.09 -17.43 -8.39
CA PHE A 198 -6.24 -18.14 -7.11
C PHE A 198 -4.89 -18.50 -6.47
N TRP A 199 -3.99 -19.12 -7.23
CA TRP A 199 -2.68 -19.50 -6.72
C TRP A 199 -1.74 -18.31 -6.56
N LEU A 200 -1.80 -17.33 -7.46
CA LEU A 200 -0.98 -16.13 -7.36
C LEU A 200 -1.29 -15.33 -6.09
N VAL A 201 -2.58 -15.11 -5.79
CA VAL A 201 -3.00 -14.42 -4.56
C VAL A 201 -2.50 -15.18 -3.33
N LYS A 202 -2.65 -16.51 -3.30
CA LYS A 202 -2.14 -17.33 -2.18
C LYS A 202 -0.63 -17.26 -2.04
N PHE A 203 0.11 -17.30 -3.15
CA PHE A 203 1.56 -17.17 -3.12
C PHE A 203 1.98 -15.81 -2.53
N MET A 204 1.38 -14.72 -2.99
CA MET A 204 1.66 -13.38 -2.49
C MET A 204 1.28 -13.25 -1.01
N ASP A 205 0.10 -13.73 -0.64
CA ASP A 205 -0.44 -13.54 0.70
C ASP A 205 0.24 -14.45 1.73
N LEU A 206 0.28 -15.76 1.47
CA LEU A 206 0.84 -16.75 2.40
C LEU A 206 2.37 -16.84 2.33
N GLY A 207 2.95 -16.59 1.15
CA GLY A 207 4.40 -16.68 0.93
C GLY A 207 5.16 -15.40 1.28
N ILE A 208 4.52 -14.23 1.24
CA ILE A 208 5.22 -12.94 1.41
C ILE A 208 4.57 -12.09 2.51
N VAL A 209 3.29 -11.75 2.36
CA VAL A 209 2.56 -10.81 3.24
C VAL A 209 2.47 -11.34 4.67
N VAL A 210 2.00 -12.58 4.85
CA VAL A 210 1.82 -13.21 6.17
C VAL A 210 3.15 -13.37 6.91
N PRO A 211 4.22 -13.95 6.32
CA PRO A 211 5.52 -14.02 6.97
C PRO A 211 6.06 -12.65 7.38
N ALA A 212 5.96 -11.65 6.50
CA ALA A 212 6.39 -10.30 6.82
C ALA A 212 5.60 -9.71 8.00
N ALA A 213 4.27 -9.92 8.04
CA ALA A 213 3.42 -9.42 9.11
C ALA A 213 3.77 -10.06 10.45
N ILE A 214 4.04 -11.36 10.47
CA ILE A 214 4.47 -12.09 11.66
C ILE A 214 5.83 -11.57 12.13
N THR A 215 6.82 -11.50 11.24
CA THR A 215 8.18 -11.06 11.55
C THR A 215 8.19 -9.64 12.11
N VAL A 216 7.51 -8.70 11.45
CA VAL A 216 7.44 -7.30 11.86
C VAL A 216 6.57 -7.14 13.10
N GLY A 217 5.47 -7.88 13.22
CA GLY A 217 4.62 -7.90 14.40
C GLY A 217 5.39 -8.33 15.65
N ILE A 218 6.06 -9.49 15.60
CA ILE A 218 6.92 -9.98 16.69
C ILE A 218 8.07 -9.01 16.97
N GLY A 219 8.71 -8.48 15.93
CA GLY A 219 9.78 -7.49 16.08
C GLY A 219 9.31 -6.23 16.81
N THR A 220 8.11 -5.75 16.50
CA THR A 220 7.47 -4.59 17.13
C THR A 220 7.12 -4.88 18.59
N LEU A 221 6.51 -6.04 18.88
CA LEU A 221 6.19 -6.47 20.24
C LEU A 221 7.43 -6.65 21.12
N ARG A 222 8.57 -6.98 20.52
CA ARG A 222 9.87 -7.10 21.18
C ARG A 222 10.68 -5.79 21.16
N HIS A 223 10.05 -4.67 20.77
CA HIS A 223 10.67 -3.35 20.66
C HIS A 223 12.00 -3.35 19.88
N ARG A 224 12.10 -4.16 18.82
CA ARG A 224 13.31 -4.24 18.00
C ARG A 224 13.41 -3.00 17.10
N PRO A 225 14.56 -2.31 17.06
CA PRO A 225 14.70 -1.05 16.33
C PRO A 225 14.49 -1.20 14.81
N TRP A 226 14.85 -2.36 14.24
CA TRP A 226 14.67 -2.64 12.82
C TRP A 226 13.20 -2.78 12.41
N ALA A 227 12.30 -3.17 13.33
CA ALA A 227 10.90 -3.47 13.02
C ALA A 227 10.06 -2.21 12.77
N ARG A 228 10.60 -1.05 13.16
CA ARG A 228 9.86 0.20 13.18
C ARG A 228 9.54 0.73 11.79
N ARG A 229 10.55 0.86 10.93
CA ARG A 229 10.35 1.27 9.52
C ARG A 229 9.35 0.37 8.79
N PRO A 230 9.50 -0.98 8.79
CA PRO A 230 8.56 -1.84 8.10
C PRO A 230 7.17 -1.82 8.76
N MET A 231 7.05 -1.66 10.08
CA MET A 231 5.73 -1.53 10.74
C MET A 231 4.92 -0.37 10.15
N TYR A 232 5.51 0.82 10.01
CA TYR A 232 4.83 1.98 9.41
C TYR A 232 4.42 1.69 7.96
N ALA A 233 5.31 1.08 7.17
CA ALA A 233 5.04 0.74 5.78
C ALA A 233 3.90 -0.28 5.64
N MET A 234 3.95 -1.35 6.42
CA MET A 234 3.02 -2.47 6.35
C MET A 234 1.62 -2.10 6.83
N LEU A 235 1.49 -1.38 7.95
CA LEU A 235 0.17 -0.96 8.43
C LEU A 235 -0.53 -0.03 7.43
N GLY A 236 0.21 0.90 6.83
CA GLY A 236 -0.32 1.75 5.77
C GLY A 236 -0.73 0.96 4.53
N ALA A 237 0.15 0.07 4.03
CA ALA A 237 -0.15 -0.77 2.88
C ALA A 237 -1.35 -1.69 3.14
N TYR A 238 -1.42 -2.34 4.30
CA TYR A 238 -2.55 -3.20 4.70
C TYR A 238 -3.85 -2.44 4.89
N THR A 239 -3.80 -1.17 5.27
CA THR A 239 -5.00 -0.32 5.30
C THR A 239 -5.56 -0.16 3.87
N LEU A 240 -4.71 0.09 2.88
CA LEU A 240 -5.14 0.22 1.48
C LEU A 240 -5.56 -1.12 0.86
N ILE A 241 -4.83 -2.21 1.15
CA ILE A 241 -5.23 -3.57 0.74
C ILE A 241 -6.57 -3.92 1.36
N GLY A 242 -6.75 -3.69 2.66
CA GLY A 242 -8.01 -3.93 3.37
C GLY A 242 -9.18 -3.13 2.79
N ALA A 243 -8.95 -1.88 2.37
CA ALA A 243 -9.96 -1.08 1.68
C ALA A 243 -10.34 -1.70 0.33
N SER A 244 -9.36 -2.17 -0.44
CA SER A 244 -9.59 -2.88 -1.70
C SER A 244 -10.35 -4.19 -1.50
N VAL A 245 -9.97 -5.02 -0.52
CA VAL A 245 -10.64 -6.29 -0.20
C VAL A 245 -12.08 -6.03 0.28
N THR A 246 -12.30 -4.96 1.04
CA THR A 246 -13.65 -4.55 1.45
C THR A 246 -14.49 -4.12 0.24
N GLY A 247 -13.93 -3.32 -0.67
CA GLY A 247 -14.59 -2.94 -1.93
C GLY A 247 -14.94 -4.15 -2.82
N MET A 248 -14.02 -5.11 -2.92
CA MET A 248 -14.22 -6.41 -3.58
C MET A 248 -15.40 -7.17 -2.97
N ALA A 249 -15.39 -7.37 -1.64
CA ALA A 249 -16.41 -8.13 -0.94
C ALA A 249 -17.81 -7.49 -1.08
N ILE A 250 -17.88 -6.16 -0.94
CA ILE A 250 -19.14 -5.40 -1.11
C ILE A 250 -19.64 -5.56 -2.55
N THR A 251 -18.77 -5.39 -3.54
CA THR A 251 -19.16 -5.48 -4.96
C THR A 251 -19.66 -6.89 -5.31
N MET A 252 -18.97 -7.93 -4.83
CA MET A 252 -19.39 -9.31 -4.98
C MET A 252 -20.78 -9.54 -4.36
N ALA A 253 -21.03 -9.03 -3.15
CA ALA A 253 -22.33 -9.15 -2.50
C ALA A 253 -23.45 -8.42 -3.27
N VAL A 254 -23.21 -7.18 -3.71
CA VAL A 254 -24.18 -6.38 -4.49
C VAL A 254 -24.50 -7.04 -5.83
N ARG A 255 -23.52 -7.69 -6.45
CA ARG A 255 -23.67 -8.37 -7.74
C ARG A 255 -24.13 -9.82 -7.64
N HIS A 256 -24.51 -10.28 -6.44
CA HIS A 256 -24.97 -11.64 -6.19
C HIS A 256 -23.96 -12.70 -6.67
N ASP A 257 -22.68 -12.43 -6.45
CA ASP A 257 -21.61 -13.33 -6.84
C ASP A 257 -21.71 -14.65 -6.06
N PRO A 258 -21.52 -15.82 -6.70
CA PRO A 258 -21.58 -17.11 -6.01
C PRO A 258 -20.53 -17.26 -4.90
N ASP A 259 -19.41 -16.53 -4.96
CA ASP A 259 -18.39 -16.52 -3.91
C ASP A 259 -18.57 -15.37 -2.91
N ALA A 260 -19.67 -14.62 -2.98
CA ALA A 260 -19.95 -13.55 -2.01
C ALA A 260 -20.21 -14.12 -0.61
N SER A 261 -19.67 -13.46 0.41
CA SER A 261 -19.85 -13.84 1.80
C SER A 261 -20.09 -12.63 2.69
N VAL A 262 -21.25 -12.58 3.35
CA VAL A 262 -21.59 -11.53 4.31
C VAL A 262 -20.56 -11.49 5.44
N THR A 263 -20.09 -12.65 5.89
CA THR A 263 -19.03 -12.76 6.91
C THR A 263 -17.74 -12.08 6.45
N VAL A 264 -17.36 -12.26 5.19
CA VAL A 264 -16.18 -11.60 4.62
C VAL A 264 -16.40 -10.09 4.51
N VAL A 265 -17.57 -9.64 4.06
CA VAL A 265 -17.92 -8.20 4.00
C VAL A 265 -17.79 -7.55 5.38
N VAL A 266 -18.46 -8.11 6.39
CA VAL A 266 -18.44 -7.58 7.76
C VAL A 266 -17.04 -7.65 8.36
N GLY A 267 -16.38 -8.80 8.24
CA GLY A 267 -15.03 -9.01 8.76
C GLY A 267 -14.00 -8.06 8.14
N ALA A 268 -13.99 -7.93 6.81
CA ALA A 268 -13.10 -7.01 6.10
C ALA A 268 -13.38 -5.56 6.45
N THR A 269 -14.66 -5.15 6.55
CA THR A 269 -15.07 -3.79 6.92
C THR A 269 -14.59 -3.42 8.33
N LEU A 270 -14.80 -4.30 9.30
CA LEU A 270 -14.33 -4.07 10.67
C LEU A 270 -12.80 -4.04 10.75
N MET A 271 -12.13 -4.95 10.03
CA MET A 271 -10.67 -5.01 9.99
C MET A 271 -10.07 -3.74 9.37
N VAL A 272 -10.58 -3.28 8.23
CA VAL A 272 -10.07 -2.06 7.58
C VAL A 272 -10.36 -0.82 8.44
N ALA A 273 -11.50 -0.75 9.12
CA ALA A 273 -11.79 0.35 10.04
C ALA A 273 -10.80 0.38 11.22
N ALA A 274 -10.51 -0.78 11.82
CA ALA A 274 -9.51 -0.90 12.88
C ALA A 274 -8.10 -0.52 12.38
N LEU A 275 -7.72 -0.99 11.19
CA LEU A 275 -6.46 -0.64 10.54
C LEU A 275 -6.34 0.85 10.26
N ALA A 276 -7.37 1.47 9.68
CA ALA A 276 -7.39 2.89 9.40
C ALA A 276 -7.26 3.72 10.69
N ALA A 277 -7.92 3.31 11.78
CA ALA A 277 -7.81 3.97 13.07
C ALA A 277 -6.39 3.89 13.65
N VAL A 278 -5.78 2.70 13.65
CA VAL A 278 -4.42 2.50 14.17
C VAL A 278 -3.37 3.18 13.30
N THR A 279 -3.45 3.03 11.97
CA THR A 279 -2.58 3.72 11.01
C THR A 279 -2.68 5.22 11.16
N GLY A 280 -3.90 5.78 11.24
CA GLY A 280 -4.11 7.20 11.47
C GLY A 280 -3.54 7.69 12.79
N TYR A 281 -3.72 6.93 13.87
CA TYR A 281 -3.13 7.23 15.18
C TYR A 281 -1.59 7.24 15.14
N LEU A 282 -0.97 6.24 14.49
CA LEU A 282 0.48 6.15 14.35
C LEU A 282 1.06 7.22 13.43
N TYR A 283 0.33 7.61 12.39
CA TYR A 283 0.79 8.60 11.42
C TYR A 283 0.58 10.04 11.91
N ARG A 284 -0.36 10.27 12.84
CA ARG A 284 -0.69 11.60 13.38
C ARG A 284 0.53 12.39 13.89
N PRO A 285 1.47 11.81 14.67
CA PRO A 285 2.67 12.52 15.10
C PRO A 285 3.60 12.92 13.94
N LEU A 286 3.63 12.16 12.84
CA LEU A 286 4.44 12.48 11.66
C LEU A 286 3.96 13.76 10.98
N LEU A 287 2.64 14.02 11.01
CA LEU A 287 2.01 15.17 10.37
C LEU A 287 2.08 16.45 11.21
N ARG A 288 2.43 16.35 12.50
CA ARG A 288 2.60 17.52 13.38
C ARG A 288 4.04 18.04 13.23
N ARG A 289 4.21 19.21 12.60
CA ARG A 289 5.51 19.92 12.52
C ARG A 289 6.15 20.02 13.91
N ALA A 290 7.42 19.63 14.04
CA ALA A 290 8.25 20.11 15.16
C ALA A 290 8.47 21.62 14.98
N PRO A 291 8.33 22.45 16.02
CA PRO A 291 8.76 23.85 15.97
C PRO A 291 10.23 23.91 15.58
N SER A 292 10.59 24.83 14.67
CA SER A 292 11.99 25.16 14.45
C SER A 292 12.64 25.50 15.80
N PRO A 293 13.83 24.94 16.13
CA PRO A 293 14.52 25.33 17.34
C PRO A 293 14.73 26.85 17.32
N PRO A 294 14.53 27.55 18.45
CA PRO A 294 14.72 29.00 18.51
C PRO A 294 16.12 29.34 18.01
N ALA A 295 16.21 30.34 17.14
CA ALA A 295 17.47 30.83 16.61
C ALA A 295 18.43 31.09 17.78
N ALA A 296 19.59 30.44 17.76
CA ALA A 296 20.58 30.59 18.82
C ALA A 296 20.87 32.10 18.99
N PRO A 297 20.85 32.63 20.23
CA PRO A 297 21.09 34.04 20.46
C PRO A 297 22.46 34.41 19.88
N SER A 298 22.48 35.38 18.98
CA SER A 298 23.70 35.92 18.39
C SER A 298 24.65 36.30 19.53
N ARG A 299 25.76 35.56 19.68
CA ARG A 299 26.84 35.95 20.59
C ARG A 299 27.36 37.32 20.13
N ARG A 300 26.87 38.39 20.74
CA ARG A 300 27.49 39.71 20.62
C ARG A 300 28.92 39.57 21.12
N ARG A 301 29.89 39.79 20.24
CA ARG A 301 31.30 39.93 20.58
C ARG A 301 31.44 41.07 21.60
N PRO A 302 32.17 40.90 22.71
CA PRO A 302 32.52 42.01 23.59
C PRO A 302 33.45 42.96 22.80
N ALA A 303 33.10 44.25 22.80
CA ALA A 303 33.98 45.29 22.32
C ALA A 303 35.24 45.32 23.21
N ARG A 304 36.41 45.28 22.56
CA ARG A 304 37.69 45.63 23.17
C ARG A 304 37.97 47.10 22.89
#